data_AF-A0A935P0B8-F1
#
_entry.id   AF-A0A935P0B8-F1
#
_cell.length_a   1.000
_cell.length_b   1.000
_cell.length_c   1.000
_cell.angle_alpha   90.00
_cell.angle_beta   90.00
_cell.angle_gamma   90.00
#
_symmetry.space_group_name_H-M   'P 1'
#
loop_
_entity.id
_entity.type
_entity.pdbx_description
1 polymer ?
#
loop_
_entity_poly.entity_id
_entity_poly.type
_entity_poly.pdbx_seq_one_letter_code
_entity_poly.pdbx_strand_id
1 'polypeptide(L)' 'METCVSEQPSLTDLMEEHQRLEQSLQALAARRTLTPSEQQEVARLKKQKLLTKDRIARLSAGV' A
#
# COMPACT_ATOMS: atom_id res chain seq x y z
N MET A 1 -9.21 11.78 -28.24
CA MET A 1 -9.38 11.12 -26.93
C MET A 1 -7.99 10.99 -26.33
N GLU A 2 -7.58 11.98 -25.53
CA GLU A 2 -6.26 11.99 -24.90
C GLU A 2 -6.47 11.98 -23.40
N THR A 3 -6.50 10.78 -22.82
CA THR A 3 -6.42 10.59 -21.36
C THR A 3 -5.01 10.13 -21.05
N CYS A 4 -4.08 11.07 -20.97
CA CYS A 4 -2.82 10.89 -20.25
C CYS A 4 -2.84 11.82 -19.05
N VAL A 5 -3.77 11.56 -18.13
CA VAL A 5 -3.70 12.17 -16.81
C VAL A 5 -2.69 11.35 -16.01
N SER A 6 -1.45 11.78 -16.06
CA SER A 6 -0.47 11.43 -15.02
C SER A 6 -0.81 12.25 -13.77
N GLU A 7 -1.92 11.92 -13.13
CA GLU A 7 -2.23 12.37 -11.79
C GLU A 7 -1.18 11.74 -10.87
N GLN A 8 -0.17 12.51 -10.51
CA GLN A 8 0.71 12.09 -9.44
C GLN A 8 -0.18 11.92 -8.19
N PRO A 9 -0.24 10.71 -7.62
CA PRO A 9 -1.12 10.46 -6.48
C PRO A 9 -0.71 11.41 -5.36
N SER A 10 -1.69 12.16 -4.87
CA SER A 10 -1.48 13.11 -3.79
C SER A 10 -1.04 12.38 -2.52
N LEU A 11 -0.43 13.11 -1.58
CA LEU A 11 -0.03 12.53 -0.29
C LEU A 11 -1.22 11.87 0.42
N THR A 12 -2.41 12.46 0.31
CA THR A 12 -3.67 11.89 0.83
C THR A 12 -4.00 10.56 0.16
N ASP A 13 -3.92 10.47 -1.16
CA ASP A 13 -4.17 9.24 -1.92
C ASP A 13 -3.20 8.11 -1.53
N LEU A 14 -1.92 8.44 -1.39
CA LEU A 14 -0.91 7.49 -0.91
C LEU A 14 -1.15 7.05 0.53
N MET A 15 -1.64 7.94 1.40
CA MET A 15 -2.01 7.60 2.78
C MET A 15 -3.24 6.68 2.82
N GLU A 16 -4.24 6.93 1.98
CA GLU A 16 -5.41 6.06 1.83
C GLU A 16 -5.00 4.67 1.32
N GLU A 17 -4.16 4.59 0.29
CA GLU A 17 -3.60 3.34 -0.21
C GLU A 17 -2.81 2.61 0.87
N HIS A 18 -1.94 3.31 1.61
CA HIS A 18 -1.20 2.72 2.72
C HIS A 18 -2.15 2.16 3.79
N GLN A 19 -3.21 2.89 4.13
CA GLN A 19 -4.21 2.44 5.09
C GLN A 19 -5.00 1.22 4.58
N ARG A 20 -5.36 1.17 3.30
CA ARG A 20 -6.00 -0.01 2.70
C ARG A 20 -5.09 -1.23 2.73
N LEU A 21 -3.81 -1.06 2.38
CA LEU A 21 -2.81 -2.12 2.44
C LEU A 21 -2.64 -2.64 3.88
N GLU A 22 -2.68 -1.75 4.88
CA GLU A 22 -2.69 -2.14 6.30
C GLU A 22 -3.93 -2.91 6.70
N GLN A 23 -5.12 -2.45 6.31
CA GLN A 23 -6.37 -3.15 6.62
C GLN A 23 -6.40 -4.56 6.02
N SER A 24 -5.96 -4.71 4.76
CA SER A 24 -5.81 -6.04 4.13
C SER A 24 -4.82 -6.92 4.89
N LEU A 25 -3.65 -6.39 5.27
CA LEU A 25 -2.69 -7.12 6.09
C LEU A 25 -3.27 -7.52 7.45
N GLN A 26 -4.07 -6.66 8.07
CA GLN A 26 -4.67 -6.90 9.38
C GLN A 26 -5.79 -7.95 9.31
N ALA A 27 -6.60 -7.93 8.25
CA ALA A 27 -7.59 -8.97 7.97
C ALA A 27 -6.94 -10.34 7.75
N LEU A 28 -5.81 -10.36 7.04
CA LEU A 28 -5.00 -11.56 6.86
C LEU A 28 -4.35 -12.01 8.18
N ALA A 29 -3.80 -11.08 8.97
CA ALA A 29 -3.21 -11.38 10.28
C ALA A 29 -4.24 -11.88 11.31
N ALA A 30 -5.50 -11.45 11.19
CA ALA A 30 -6.60 -11.95 12.01
C ALA A 30 -6.95 -13.41 11.69
N ARG A 31 -6.55 -13.92 10.52
CA ARG A 31 -6.68 -15.35 10.20
C ARG A 31 -5.61 -16.14 10.96
N ARG A 32 -6.06 -17.00 11.87
CA ARG A 32 -5.21 -17.88 12.69
C ARG A 32 -4.29 -18.80 11.87
N THR A 33 -4.68 -19.11 10.64
CA THR A 33 -3.90 -19.91 9.69
C THR A 33 -3.98 -19.28 8.30
N LEU A 34 -2.84 -18.83 7.79
CA LEU A 34 -2.71 -18.34 6.42
C LEU A 34 -2.39 -19.52 5.50
N THR A 35 -3.09 -19.60 4.36
CA THR A 35 -2.72 -20.53 3.30
C THR A 35 -1.43 -20.06 2.62
N PRO A 36 -0.68 -20.92 1.91
CA PRO A 36 0.52 -20.50 1.19
C PRO A 36 0.28 -19.34 0.22
N SER A 37 -0.89 -19.29 -0.45
CA SER A 37 -1.29 -18.17 -1.30
C SER A 37 -1.44 -16.87 -0.50
N GLU A 38 -2.02 -16.94 0.69
CA GLU A 38 -2.22 -15.80 1.57
C GLU A 38 -0.89 -15.33 2.18
N GLN A 39 0.04 -16.24 2.47
CA GLN A 39 1.39 -15.87 2.90
C GLN A 39 2.16 -15.13 1.80
N GLN A 40 2.01 -15.58 0.55
CA GLN A 40 2.55 -14.85 -0.60
C GLN A 40 1.90 -13.47 -0.75
N GLU A 41 0.59 -13.37 -0.51
CA GLU A 41 -0.11 -12.10 -0.56
C GLU A 41 0.32 -11.16 0.57
N VAL A 42 0.48 -11.65 1.81
CA VAL A 42 1.06 -10.89 2.92
C VAL A 42 2.45 -10.36 2.55
N ALA A 43 3.29 -11.17 1.89
CA ALA A 43 4.61 -10.74 1.46
C ALA A 43 4.54 -9.66 0.36
N ARG A 44 3.59 -9.76 -0.58
CA ARG A 44 3.32 -8.73 -1.60
C ARG A 44 2.79 -7.44 -0.97
N LEU A 45 1.77 -7.53 -0.12
CA LEU A 45 1.19 -6.40 0.58
C LEU A 45 2.23 -5.69 1.46
N LYS A 46 3.12 -6.41 2.14
CA LYS A 46 4.24 -5.81 2.88
C LYS A 46 5.19 -5.03 1.98
N LYS A 47 5.53 -5.57 0.81
CA LYS A 47 6.35 -4.85 -0.18
C LYS A 47 5.66 -3.60 -0.70
N GLN A 48 4.38 -3.69 -1.06
CA GLN A 48 3.59 -2.54 -1.49
C GLN A 48 3.50 -1.49 -0.40
N LYS A 49 3.20 -1.89 0.85
CA LYS A 49 3.17 -0.99 2.00
C LYS A 49 4.50 -0.27 2.19
N LEU A 50 5.64 -0.98 2.06
CA LEU A 50 6.95 -0.37 2.16
C LEU A 50 7.19 0.66 1.05
N LEU A 51 6.84 0.33 -0.20
CA LEU A 51 6.97 1.25 -1.34
C LEU A 51 6.08 2.49 -1.18
N THR A 52 4.84 2.31 -0.74
CA THR A 52 3.90 3.42 -0.49
C THR A 52 4.37 4.27 0.67
N LYS A 53 4.82 3.68 1.78
CA LYS A 53 5.43 4.40 2.90
C LYS A 53 6.67 5.18 2.47
N ASP A 54 7.52 4.59 1.63
CA ASP A 54 8.74 5.24 1.12
C ASP A 54 8.39 6.40 0.17
N ARG A 55 7.32 6.28 -0.62
CA ARG A 55 6.74 7.40 -1.40
C ARG A 55 6.19 8.50 -0.49
N ILE A 56 5.41 8.16 0.54
CA ILE A 56 4.90 9.12 1.52
C ILE A 56 6.06 9.82 2.21
N ALA A 57 7.07 9.08 2.69
CA ALA A 57 8.23 9.63 3.37
C ALA A 57 8.99 10.62 2.48
N ARG A 58 9.18 10.30 1.19
CA ARG A 58 9.79 11.22 0.23
C ARG A 58 8.96 12.49 0.02
N LEU A 59 7.64 12.37 -0.05
CA LEU A 59 6.75 13.51 -0.22
C LEU A 59 6.58 14.33 1.07
N SER A 60 6.67 13.70 2.24
CA SER A 60 6.51 14.35 3.56
C SER A 60 7.80 14.97 4.08
N ALA A 61 8.96 14.43 3.70
CA ALA A 61 10.28 14.94 4.11
C ALA A 61 10.81 16.07 3.19
N GLY A 62 10.07 16.42 2.14
CA GLY A 62 10.40 17.48 1.19
C GLY A 62 9.84 18.86 1.53
N VAL A 63 9.53 19.13 2.81
CA VAL A 63 9.09 20.46 3.32
C VAL A 63 10.11 21.03 4.28
#